data_AF-A0A3N5WX63-F1
#
_entry.id   AF-A0A3N5WX63-F1
#
_cell.length_a   1.000
_cell.length_b   1.000
_cell.length_c   1.000
_cell.angle_alpha   90.00
_cell.angle_beta   90.00
_cell.angle_gamma   90.00
#
_symmetry.space_group_name_H-M   'P 1'
#
loop_
_entity.id
_entity.type
_entity.pdbx_description
1 polymer ?
#
loop_
_entity_poly.entity_id
_entity_poly.type
_entity_poly.pdbx_seq_one_letter_code
_entity_poly.pdbx_strand_id
1 'polypeptide(L)'
;LWVNFRLASRRTYEQETWFRQEYLVLGMDEKRSNLFRAGILVLSALFGLLAQSQWLMFAQFRHQVPGGPADPIFGKSLSFYFFDLPVWNFLTGFALALVVFSIAVAAVSYVFHGHLGYSRQLHLTYAARLHLAILVGIGFLIIAVRFYLKRYDLLFSIRDKGVTFGAGYTDIHAWLPVYWIMAGIVLAVAVLFFVSPLFGSLKYALAGIVGFVALYLLSSLYPAAVQMFRVEPNELEKETPYLNYHIQSTLDAYDLRKIETREFTTSGRLDAQALERNETTIRNIRLWDWRPLKDAYGQLQSIRPYYSFEDVDLDRYVIQGSYRQIMLSARELNITQVSEQAQTWINQFFQYTHGYGLCASPVNEVTDEGLPDFFIKDIPPRSTVDLNITRPEIYFGEKTEYPVFIKTRMKEFDYPSGDQNAFTTYAADRGLHIGSFTRKLLFAWELGSFQILFTSNFAPDSRVLLHRVIRDRIRKIVPFLHYDNDPYMVIDGGRLFWIQDAYTTAGRYPYAEPFGRQFNYIRN
;
A
#
# COMPACT_ATOMS: atom_id res chain seq x y z
N LEU A 1 -5.09 -22.49 -18.68
CA LEU A 1 -4.78 -23.80 -18.06
C LEU A 1 -5.71 -24.93 -18.55
N TRP A 2 -7.04 -24.78 -18.49
CA TRP A 2 -7.96 -25.85 -18.92
C TRP A 2 -7.85 -26.23 -20.41
N VAL A 3 -7.73 -25.25 -21.32
CA VAL A 3 -7.50 -25.53 -22.76
C VAL A 3 -6.20 -26.30 -22.97
N ASN A 4 -5.12 -25.92 -22.28
CA ASN A 4 -3.83 -26.61 -22.30
C ASN A 4 -3.97 -28.09 -21.85
N PHE A 5 -4.68 -28.33 -20.75
CA PHE A 5 -4.98 -29.70 -20.31
C PHE A 5 -5.80 -30.47 -21.34
N ARG A 6 -6.87 -29.87 -21.90
CA ARG A 6 -7.67 -30.52 -22.94
C ARG A 6 -6.85 -30.86 -24.19
N LEU A 7 -5.92 -30.01 -24.60
CA LEU A 7 -5.03 -30.30 -25.73
C LEU A 7 -4.07 -31.45 -25.40
N ALA A 8 -3.56 -31.52 -24.16
CA ALA A 8 -2.74 -32.63 -23.70
C ALA A 8 -3.54 -33.95 -23.56
N SER A 9 -4.84 -33.89 -23.22
CA SER A 9 -5.70 -35.04 -22.95
C SER A 9 -6.56 -35.53 -24.13
N ARG A 10 -6.81 -34.69 -25.15
CA ARG A 10 -7.58 -35.08 -26.36
C ARG A 10 -6.74 -35.84 -27.37
N ARG A 11 -5.43 -35.57 -27.44
CA ARG A 11 -4.51 -36.22 -28.40
C ARG A 11 -4.01 -37.58 -27.91
N THR A 12 -4.79 -38.20 -27.04
CA THR A 12 -4.41 -39.29 -26.15
C THR A 12 -5.28 -40.53 -26.33
N TYR A 13 -6.39 -40.39 -27.07
CA TYR A 13 -7.39 -41.43 -27.28
C TYR A 13 -7.19 -42.21 -28.58
N GLU A 14 -6.22 -41.86 -29.43
CA GLU A 14 -5.97 -42.53 -30.72
C GLU A 14 -4.92 -43.65 -30.67
N GLN A 15 -4.46 -44.07 -29.48
CA GLN A 15 -3.50 -45.19 -29.34
C GLN A 15 -3.93 -46.27 -28.34
N GLU A 16 -5.23 -46.41 -28.07
CA GLU A 16 -5.74 -47.74 -27.71
C GLU A 16 -5.74 -48.58 -28.99
N THR A 17 -4.78 -49.52 -29.14
CA THR A 17 -4.99 -50.88 -29.70
C THR A 17 -3.75 -51.58 -30.27
N TRP A 18 -2.52 -51.07 -30.18
CA TRP A 18 -1.37 -51.83 -30.73
C TRP A 18 -0.14 -51.84 -29.81
N PHE A 19 -0.01 -52.95 -29.07
CA PHE A 19 1.20 -53.53 -28.47
C PHE A 19 2.23 -52.57 -27.85
N ARG A 20 2.26 -52.48 -26.51
CA ARG A 20 3.47 -52.10 -25.75
C ARG A 20 3.62 -52.94 -24.49
N GLN A 21 4.35 -54.03 -24.61
CA GLN A 21 4.67 -54.98 -23.53
C GLN A 21 5.88 -54.54 -22.68
N GLU A 22 6.41 -53.31 -22.84
CA GLU A 22 7.66 -52.87 -22.21
C GLU A 22 7.57 -51.59 -21.36
N TYR A 23 6.37 -51.00 -21.14
CA TYR A 23 6.26 -49.75 -20.38
C TYR A 23 5.09 -49.78 -19.39
N LEU A 24 5.37 -49.40 -18.14
CA LEU A 24 4.36 -49.14 -17.11
C LEU A 24 3.62 -47.83 -17.44
N VAL A 25 2.43 -47.94 -18.03
CA VAL A 25 1.52 -46.79 -18.19
C VAL A 25 0.78 -46.61 -16.87
N LEU A 26 0.99 -45.48 -16.19
CA LEU A 26 0.37 -45.21 -14.88
C LEU A 26 -1.16 -45.13 -14.90
N GLY A 27 -1.77 -44.99 -16.09
CA GLY A 27 -3.22 -45.03 -16.31
C GLY A 27 -3.97 -43.89 -15.62
N MET A 28 -4.58 -43.00 -16.40
CA MET A 28 -5.40 -41.92 -15.83
C MET A 28 -6.86 -42.37 -15.72
N ASP A 29 -7.20 -43.03 -14.61
CA ASP A 29 -8.59 -43.39 -14.28
C ASP A 29 -9.48 -42.15 -14.03
N GLU A 30 -10.80 -42.29 -14.12
CA GLU A 30 -11.78 -41.20 -14.06
C GLU A 30 -11.65 -40.39 -12.75
N LYS A 31 -11.42 -41.06 -11.62
CA LYS A 31 -11.18 -40.39 -10.32
C LYS A 31 -9.93 -39.50 -10.35
N ARG A 32 -8.84 -39.97 -10.96
CA ARG A 32 -7.58 -39.20 -11.10
C ARG A 32 -7.76 -38.04 -12.07
N SER A 33 -8.50 -38.24 -13.15
CA SER A 33 -8.84 -37.19 -14.12
C SER A 33 -9.69 -36.08 -13.50
N ASN A 34 -10.68 -36.43 -12.69
CA ASN A 34 -11.52 -35.47 -11.98
C ASN A 34 -10.71 -34.71 -10.90
N LEU A 35 -9.84 -35.41 -10.16
CA LEU A 35 -8.92 -34.77 -9.21
C LEU A 35 -7.98 -33.77 -9.91
N PHE A 36 -7.45 -34.13 -11.08
CA PHE A 36 -6.58 -33.25 -11.86
C PHE A 36 -7.32 -32.02 -12.40
N ARG A 37 -8.56 -32.19 -12.86
CA ARG A 37 -9.44 -31.06 -13.26
C ARG A 37 -9.74 -30.13 -12.09
N ALA A 38 -10.04 -30.69 -10.92
CA ALA A 38 -10.22 -29.92 -9.69
C ALA A 38 -8.94 -29.15 -9.32
N GLY A 39 -7.77 -29.80 -9.42
CA GLY A 39 -6.47 -29.16 -9.23
C GLY A 39 -6.22 -27.99 -10.17
N ILE A 40 -6.60 -28.11 -11.45
CA ILE A 40 -6.52 -27.00 -12.42
C ILE A 40 -7.45 -25.84 -12.04
N LEU A 41 -8.67 -26.13 -11.56
CA LEU A 41 -9.60 -25.10 -11.12
C LEU A 41 -9.06 -24.35 -9.90
N VAL A 42 -8.54 -25.09 -8.90
CA VAL A 42 -7.90 -24.50 -7.72
C VAL A 42 -6.71 -23.64 -8.14
N LEU A 43 -5.82 -24.16 -9.01
CA LEU A 43 -4.67 -23.40 -9.50
C LEU A 43 -5.11 -22.13 -10.26
N SER A 44 -6.16 -22.23 -11.09
CA SER A 44 -6.69 -21.07 -11.81
C SER A 44 -7.28 -20.02 -10.86
N ALA A 45 -7.97 -20.44 -9.80
CA ALA A 45 -8.48 -19.55 -8.76
C ALA A 45 -7.32 -18.86 -7.99
N LEU A 46 -6.25 -19.58 -7.66
CA LEU A 46 -5.06 -19.01 -7.04
C LEU A 46 -4.40 -17.93 -7.92
N PHE A 47 -4.25 -18.18 -9.22
CA PHE A 47 -3.77 -17.16 -10.16
C PHE A 47 -4.71 -15.93 -10.21
N GLY A 48 -6.02 -16.14 -10.14
CA GLY A 48 -7.01 -15.07 -10.05
C GLY A 48 -6.86 -14.22 -8.79
N LEU A 49 -6.68 -14.84 -7.61
CA LEU A 49 -6.45 -14.15 -6.34
C LEU A 49 -5.14 -13.36 -6.34
N LEU A 50 -4.07 -13.93 -6.91
CA LEU A 50 -2.80 -13.21 -7.08
C LEU A 50 -2.97 -11.98 -7.97
N ALA A 51 -3.68 -12.09 -9.09
CA ALA A 51 -3.96 -10.94 -9.96
C ALA A 51 -4.85 -9.89 -9.29
N GLN A 52 -5.86 -10.31 -8.52
CA GLN A 52 -6.76 -9.42 -7.78
C GLN A 52 -5.99 -8.52 -6.80
N SER A 53 -4.94 -9.03 -6.16
CA SER A 53 -4.10 -8.23 -5.24
C SER A 53 -3.45 -7.00 -5.90
N GLN A 54 -3.34 -6.99 -7.23
CA GLN A 54 -2.73 -5.91 -8.01
C GLN A 54 -3.76 -4.92 -8.59
N TRP A 55 -5.01 -4.95 -8.12
CA TRP A 55 -6.09 -4.10 -8.65
C TRP A 55 -5.73 -2.62 -8.71
N LEU A 56 -5.01 -2.11 -7.70
CA LEU A 56 -4.63 -0.69 -7.63
C LEU A 56 -3.65 -0.31 -8.74
N MET A 57 -2.66 -1.16 -9.05
CA MET A 57 -1.71 -0.95 -10.16
C MET A 57 -2.46 -0.82 -11.49
N PHE A 58 -3.44 -1.70 -11.74
CA PHE A 58 -4.24 -1.66 -12.96
C PHE A 58 -5.22 -0.47 -12.99
N ALA A 59 -5.78 -0.08 -11.84
CA ALA A 59 -6.61 1.12 -11.74
C ALA A 59 -5.79 2.37 -12.05
N GLN A 60 -4.59 2.49 -11.50
CA GLN A 60 -3.65 3.59 -11.78
C GLN A 60 -3.25 3.61 -13.26
N PHE A 61 -2.93 2.47 -13.87
CA PHE A 61 -2.65 2.38 -15.31
C PHE A 61 -3.83 2.83 -16.18
N ARG A 62 -5.06 2.45 -15.81
CA ARG A 62 -6.27 2.77 -16.59
C ARG A 62 -6.68 4.24 -16.47
N HIS A 63 -6.44 4.84 -15.30
CA HIS A 63 -6.80 6.21 -14.94
C HIS A 63 -5.59 7.14 -14.84
N GLN A 64 -4.47 6.77 -15.45
CA GLN A 64 -3.25 7.57 -15.43
C GLN A 64 -3.47 8.93 -16.07
N VAL A 65 -2.75 9.94 -15.55
CA VAL A 65 -2.62 11.24 -16.18
C VAL A 65 -1.31 11.23 -16.97
N PRO A 66 -1.34 11.29 -18.31
CA PRO A 66 -0.12 11.36 -19.11
C PRO A 66 0.66 12.63 -18.79
N GLY A 67 1.98 12.51 -18.63
CA GLY A 67 2.84 13.68 -18.44
C GLY A 67 3.98 13.46 -17.46
N GLY A 68 4.51 14.57 -16.97
CA GLY A 68 5.75 14.66 -16.21
C GLY A 68 7.00 14.80 -17.09
N PRO A 69 8.13 15.25 -16.53
CA PRO A 69 9.41 15.30 -17.23
C PRO A 69 9.77 13.98 -17.91
N ALA A 70 10.43 14.07 -19.05
CA ALA A 70 10.97 12.89 -19.73
C ALA A 70 12.29 12.47 -19.07
N ASP A 71 12.54 11.17 -19.00
CA ASP A 71 13.83 10.66 -18.55
C ASP A 71 14.94 11.02 -19.56
N PRO A 72 16.17 11.29 -19.09
CA PRO A 72 17.25 11.79 -19.94
C PRO A 72 17.85 10.74 -20.88
N ILE A 73 17.50 9.45 -20.75
CA ILE A 73 18.12 8.35 -21.51
C ILE A 73 17.19 7.84 -22.63
N PHE A 74 15.93 7.54 -22.30
CA PHE A 74 14.96 6.94 -23.21
C PHE A 74 13.87 7.91 -23.66
N GLY A 75 13.80 9.12 -23.10
CA GLY A 75 12.81 10.14 -23.45
C GLY A 75 11.37 9.74 -23.10
N LYS A 76 11.18 8.84 -22.13
CA LYS A 76 9.88 8.40 -21.61
C LYS A 76 9.44 9.29 -20.46
N SER A 77 8.17 9.65 -20.45
CA SER A 77 7.57 10.47 -19.39
C SER A 77 7.54 9.71 -18.06
N LEU A 78 7.46 10.45 -16.94
CA LEU A 78 7.26 9.85 -15.61
C LEU A 78 6.04 8.92 -15.55
N SER A 79 4.95 9.28 -16.24
CA SER A 79 3.74 8.44 -16.29
C SER A 79 4.03 7.02 -16.80
N PHE A 80 4.97 6.86 -17.75
CA PHE A 80 5.39 5.54 -18.23
C PHE A 80 6.02 4.70 -17.12
N TYR A 81 6.87 5.31 -16.28
CA TYR A 81 7.56 4.60 -15.21
C TYR A 81 6.68 4.32 -14.00
N PHE A 82 5.75 5.22 -13.70
CA PHE A 82 4.81 5.07 -12.59
C PHE A 82 3.70 4.07 -12.89
N PHE A 83 3.19 4.05 -14.13
CA PHE A 83 1.92 3.37 -14.43
C PHE A 83 2.04 2.30 -15.52
N ASP A 84 2.74 2.57 -16.63
CA ASP A 84 2.82 1.62 -17.75
C ASP A 84 3.79 0.46 -17.47
N LEU A 85 5.05 0.79 -17.11
CA LEU A 85 6.13 -0.17 -16.92
C LEU A 85 5.80 -1.23 -15.84
N PRO A 86 5.21 -0.89 -14.67
CA PRO A 86 4.80 -1.89 -13.70
C PRO A 86 3.79 -2.89 -14.25
N VAL A 87 2.80 -2.42 -15.04
CA VAL A 87 1.80 -3.30 -15.65
C VAL A 87 2.45 -4.22 -16.69
N TRP A 88 3.32 -3.72 -17.56
CA TRP A 88 4.03 -4.57 -18.52
C TRP A 88 4.93 -5.61 -17.84
N ASN A 89 5.62 -5.22 -16.78
CA ASN A 89 6.43 -6.14 -15.98
C ASN A 89 5.57 -7.20 -15.27
N PHE A 90 4.42 -6.82 -14.71
CA PHE A 90 3.48 -7.74 -14.10
C PHE A 90 2.89 -8.70 -15.15
N LEU A 91 2.36 -8.20 -16.27
CA LEU A 91 1.72 -9.01 -17.30
C LEU A 91 2.69 -10.03 -17.90
N THR A 92 3.92 -9.63 -18.21
CA THR A 92 4.93 -10.55 -18.74
C THR A 92 5.42 -11.56 -17.70
N GLY A 93 5.55 -11.16 -16.43
CA GLY A 93 5.85 -12.07 -15.32
C GLY A 93 4.74 -13.10 -15.09
N PHE A 94 3.49 -12.63 -15.05
CA PHE A 94 2.30 -13.45 -14.87
C PHE A 94 2.10 -14.42 -16.05
N ALA A 95 2.27 -13.95 -17.29
CA ALA A 95 2.20 -14.78 -18.49
C ALA A 95 3.29 -15.85 -18.50
N LEU A 96 4.53 -15.50 -18.12
CA LEU A 96 5.62 -16.48 -18.02
C LEU A 96 5.31 -17.55 -16.96
N ALA A 97 4.81 -17.15 -15.79
CA ALA A 97 4.38 -18.10 -14.76
C ALA A 97 3.28 -19.03 -15.31
N LEU A 98 2.25 -18.49 -15.96
CA LEU A 98 1.19 -19.30 -16.58
C LEU A 98 1.74 -20.30 -17.61
N VAL A 99 2.74 -19.91 -18.41
CA VAL A 99 3.40 -20.81 -19.37
C VAL A 99 4.15 -21.92 -18.63
N VAL A 100 4.95 -21.60 -17.62
CA VAL A 100 5.69 -22.59 -16.81
C VAL A 100 4.73 -23.60 -16.18
N PHE A 101 3.64 -23.13 -15.56
CA PHE A 101 2.62 -24.01 -15.01
C PHE A 101 1.87 -24.79 -16.09
N SER A 102 1.63 -24.21 -17.26
CA SER A 102 1.05 -24.93 -18.40
C SER A 102 1.95 -26.06 -18.89
N ILE A 103 3.27 -25.83 -18.95
CA ILE A 103 4.26 -26.85 -19.28
C ILE A 103 4.24 -27.96 -18.21
N ALA A 104 4.23 -27.62 -16.92
CA ALA A 104 4.17 -28.60 -15.84
C ALA A 104 2.89 -29.44 -15.90
N VAL A 105 1.73 -28.80 -16.08
CA VAL A 105 0.43 -29.47 -16.25
C VAL A 105 0.44 -30.39 -17.47
N ALA A 106 1.00 -29.94 -18.60
CA ALA A 106 1.13 -30.75 -19.80
C ALA A 106 2.08 -31.95 -19.59
N ALA A 107 3.23 -31.74 -18.96
CA ALA A 107 4.21 -32.79 -18.66
C ALA A 107 3.62 -33.88 -17.75
N VAL A 108 2.95 -33.48 -16.67
CA VAL A 108 2.25 -34.42 -15.77
C VAL A 108 1.18 -35.19 -16.54
N SER A 109 0.38 -34.48 -17.36
CA SER A 109 -0.62 -35.13 -18.21
C SER A 109 0.00 -36.17 -19.15
N TYR A 110 1.13 -35.86 -19.80
CA TYR A 110 1.81 -36.81 -20.68
C TYR A 110 2.40 -38.02 -19.95
N VAL A 111 2.88 -37.87 -18.71
CA VAL A 111 3.33 -39.00 -17.88
C VAL A 111 2.16 -39.93 -17.56
N PHE A 112 1.04 -39.39 -17.07
CA PHE A 112 -0.12 -40.21 -16.68
C PHE A 112 -0.80 -40.92 -17.85
N HIS A 113 -0.72 -40.36 -19.06
CA HIS A 113 -1.26 -40.98 -20.25
C HIS A 113 -0.24 -41.80 -21.07
N GLY A 114 0.95 -42.09 -20.53
CA GLY A 114 1.90 -43.02 -21.15
C GLY A 114 2.71 -42.48 -22.33
N HIS A 115 2.70 -41.16 -22.55
CA HIS A 115 3.54 -40.50 -23.57
C HIS A 115 4.97 -40.19 -23.09
N LEU A 116 5.28 -40.47 -21.82
CA LEU A 116 6.61 -40.46 -21.23
C LEU A 116 6.87 -41.84 -20.61
N GLY A 117 7.52 -42.74 -21.35
CA GLY A 117 7.97 -44.04 -20.85
C GLY A 117 9.48 -44.01 -20.56
N TYR A 118 9.89 -44.57 -19.42
CA TYR A 118 11.31 -44.72 -19.07
C TYR A 118 11.85 -46.04 -19.65
N SER A 119 12.36 -46.00 -20.88
CA SER A 119 13.48 -46.87 -21.29
C SER A 119 14.69 -45.97 -21.54
N ARG A 120 15.85 -46.52 -21.94
CA ARG A 120 17.11 -45.77 -22.13
C ARG A 120 17.00 -44.48 -22.99
N GLN A 121 15.86 -44.20 -23.63
CA GLN A 121 15.56 -42.96 -24.36
C GLN A 121 14.12 -42.45 -24.11
N LEU A 122 13.96 -41.13 -23.94
CA LEU A 122 12.66 -40.46 -23.79
C LEU A 122 11.90 -40.42 -25.14
N HIS A 123 10.83 -41.21 -25.28
CA HIS A 123 10.00 -41.23 -26.49
C HIS A 123 8.76 -40.33 -26.35
N LEU A 124 8.80 -39.13 -26.92
CA LEU A 124 7.65 -38.22 -27.05
C LEU A 124 6.95 -38.38 -28.41
N THR A 125 5.62 -38.47 -28.42
CA THR A 125 4.80 -38.45 -29.66
C THR A 125 4.97 -37.12 -30.40
N TYR A 126 4.74 -37.12 -31.71
CA TYR A 126 4.81 -35.90 -32.53
C TYR A 126 3.88 -34.80 -31.98
N ALA A 127 2.65 -35.18 -31.63
CA ALA A 127 1.66 -34.29 -31.04
C ALA A 127 2.12 -33.66 -29.71
N ALA A 128 2.70 -34.46 -28.80
CA ALA A 128 3.20 -33.96 -27.51
C ALA A 128 4.43 -33.06 -27.70
N ARG A 129 5.33 -33.44 -28.61
CA ARG A 129 6.52 -32.67 -28.98
C ARG A 129 6.15 -31.30 -29.54
N LEU A 130 5.21 -31.24 -30.49
CA LEU A 130 4.71 -29.99 -31.08
C LEU A 130 4.08 -29.09 -30.01
N HIS A 131 3.21 -29.65 -29.17
CA HIS A 131 2.55 -28.87 -28.11
C HIS A 131 3.55 -28.29 -27.10
N LEU A 132 4.48 -29.10 -26.59
CA LEU A 132 5.52 -28.62 -25.66
C LEU A 132 6.45 -27.61 -26.32
N ALA A 133 6.83 -27.81 -27.58
CA ALA A 133 7.68 -26.88 -28.30
C ALA A 133 7.01 -25.52 -28.49
N ILE A 134 5.70 -25.49 -28.80
CA ILE A 134 4.93 -24.23 -28.87
C ILE A 134 4.88 -23.54 -27.50
N LEU A 135 4.60 -24.27 -26.42
CA LEU A 135 4.55 -23.69 -25.07
C LEU A 135 5.91 -23.10 -24.66
N VAL A 136 7.01 -23.83 -24.89
CA VAL A 136 8.36 -23.36 -24.60
C VAL A 136 8.71 -22.16 -25.48
N GLY A 137 8.38 -22.20 -26.78
CA GLY A 137 8.57 -21.07 -27.71
C GLY A 137 7.85 -19.80 -27.26
N ILE A 138 6.60 -19.92 -26.79
CA ILE A 138 5.86 -18.80 -26.18
C ILE A 138 6.57 -18.30 -24.92
N GLY A 139 7.07 -19.20 -24.07
CA GLY A 139 7.86 -18.84 -22.90
C GLY A 139 9.09 -18.00 -23.26
N PHE A 140 9.87 -18.44 -24.25
CA PHE A 140 11.03 -17.69 -24.75
C PHE A 140 10.63 -16.36 -25.39
N LEU A 141 9.52 -16.29 -26.15
CA LEU A 141 9.02 -15.02 -26.67
C LEU A 141 8.72 -14.01 -25.54
N ILE A 142 8.08 -14.46 -24.46
CA ILE A 142 7.82 -13.63 -23.28
C ILE A 142 9.14 -13.20 -22.62
N ILE A 143 10.12 -14.09 -22.49
CA ILE A 143 11.45 -13.75 -21.95
C ILE A 143 12.14 -12.69 -22.83
N ALA A 144 11.99 -12.73 -24.16
CA ALA A 144 12.56 -11.74 -25.06
C ALA A 144 11.96 -10.35 -24.81
N VAL A 145 10.63 -10.27 -24.66
CA VAL A 145 9.94 -9.04 -24.27
C VAL A 145 10.42 -8.55 -22.89
N ARG A 146 10.68 -9.46 -21.94
CA ARG A 146 11.21 -9.07 -20.62
C ARG A 146 12.63 -8.51 -20.71
N PHE A 147 13.50 -9.03 -21.55
CA PHE A 147 14.82 -8.42 -21.79
C PHE A 147 14.69 -7.02 -22.39
N TYR A 148 13.73 -6.82 -23.30
CA TYR A 148 13.41 -5.49 -23.80
C TYR A 148 12.92 -4.54 -22.71
N LEU A 149 12.07 -5.00 -21.77
CA LEU A 149 11.60 -4.16 -20.66
C LEU A 149 12.69 -3.85 -19.63
N LYS A 150 13.60 -4.79 -19.35
CA LYS A 150 14.72 -4.63 -18.40
C LYS A 150 15.60 -3.41 -18.66
N ARG A 151 15.66 -2.94 -19.90
CA ARG A 151 16.41 -1.72 -20.25
C ARG A 151 15.93 -0.49 -19.49
N TYR A 152 14.63 -0.39 -19.24
CA TYR A 152 14.05 0.74 -18.50
C TYR A 152 14.32 0.60 -16.99
N ASP A 153 14.45 -0.63 -16.50
CA ASP A 153 14.77 -0.88 -15.10
C ASP A 153 16.20 -0.48 -14.72
N LEU A 154 17.10 -0.26 -15.72
CA LEU A 154 18.43 0.28 -15.49
C LEU A 154 18.38 1.64 -14.76
N LEU A 155 17.34 2.45 -14.98
CA LEU A 155 17.24 3.78 -14.36
C LEU A 155 16.92 3.75 -12.85
N PHE A 156 16.79 2.55 -12.27
CA PHE A 156 16.50 2.32 -10.85
C PHE A 156 17.58 1.49 -10.14
N SER A 157 18.78 1.35 -10.73
CA SER A 157 19.88 0.64 -10.10
C SER A 157 20.46 1.40 -8.91
N ILE A 158 20.71 0.69 -7.81
CA ILE A 158 21.47 1.20 -6.66
C ILE A 158 22.96 0.93 -6.93
N ARG A 159 23.80 1.95 -6.80
CA ARG A 159 25.24 1.90 -7.12
C ARG A 159 26.10 2.34 -5.94
N ASP A 160 27.40 2.04 -6.04
CA ASP A 160 28.47 2.53 -5.16
C ASP A 160 28.19 2.38 -3.67
N LYS A 161 27.89 1.15 -3.23
CA LYS A 161 27.53 0.84 -1.83
C LYS A 161 26.30 1.61 -1.31
N GLY A 162 25.47 2.15 -2.21
CA GLY A 162 24.26 2.91 -1.89
C GLY A 162 24.45 4.43 -1.89
N VAL A 163 25.49 4.97 -2.53
CA VAL A 163 25.75 6.42 -2.58
C VAL A 163 25.02 7.10 -3.74
N THR A 164 24.74 6.38 -4.83
CA THR A 164 24.08 6.93 -6.02
C THR A 164 22.95 6.01 -6.51
N PHE A 165 21.91 6.63 -7.07
CA PHE A 165 20.76 5.93 -7.62
C PHE A 165 20.51 6.31 -9.09
N GLY A 166 20.27 5.30 -9.92
CA GLY A 166 20.05 5.46 -11.36
C GLY A 166 21.12 4.76 -12.22
N ALA A 167 20.95 4.84 -13.53
CA ALA A 167 21.86 4.20 -14.48
C ALA A 167 23.11 5.05 -14.70
N GLY A 168 24.30 4.50 -14.48
CA GLY A 168 25.57 5.18 -14.79
C GLY A 168 26.19 4.74 -16.11
N TYR A 169 27.46 5.10 -16.32
CA TYR A 169 28.10 4.94 -17.62
C TYR A 169 28.05 3.50 -18.14
N THR A 170 28.44 2.53 -17.31
CA THR A 170 28.47 1.11 -17.66
C THR A 170 27.07 0.55 -17.94
N ASP A 171 26.01 1.05 -17.28
CA ASP A 171 24.66 0.57 -17.54
C ASP A 171 24.21 0.95 -18.94
N ILE A 172 24.45 2.20 -19.32
CA ILE A 172 24.01 2.73 -20.61
C ILE A 172 24.89 2.23 -21.77
N HIS A 173 26.19 2.12 -21.56
CA HIS A 173 27.14 1.78 -22.63
C HIS A 173 27.51 0.29 -22.70
N ALA A 174 27.23 -0.50 -21.66
CA ALA A 174 27.53 -1.93 -21.65
C ALA A 174 26.30 -2.80 -21.38
N TRP A 175 25.55 -2.59 -20.30
CA TRP A 175 24.38 -3.41 -19.98
C TRP A 175 23.24 -3.26 -20.99
N LEU A 176 22.96 -2.04 -21.44
CA LEU A 176 21.91 -1.78 -22.42
C LEU A 176 22.16 -2.55 -23.74
N PRO A 177 23.35 -2.51 -24.37
CA PRO A 177 23.69 -3.40 -25.49
C PRO A 177 23.53 -4.89 -25.17
N VAL A 178 23.97 -5.34 -23.98
CA VAL A 178 23.83 -6.74 -23.56
C VAL A 178 22.36 -7.17 -23.54
N TYR A 179 21.45 -6.33 -23.02
CA TYR A 179 20.02 -6.63 -23.00
C TYR A 179 19.42 -6.71 -24.41
N TRP A 180 19.85 -5.85 -25.33
CA TRP A 180 19.44 -5.94 -26.74
C TRP A 180 19.88 -7.24 -27.41
N ILE A 181 21.16 -7.60 -27.25
CA ILE A 181 21.71 -8.85 -27.78
C ILE A 181 20.97 -10.05 -27.20
N MET A 182 20.73 -10.04 -25.89
CA MET A 182 20.03 -11.12 -25.21
C MET A 182 18.58 -11.25 -25.67
N ALA A 183 17.87 -10.13 -25.87
CA ALA A 183 16.52 -10.15 -26.44
C ALA A 183 16.51 -10.80 -27.84
N GLY A 184 17.49 -10.49 -28.69
CA GLY A 184 17.64 -11.09 -30.01
C GLY A 184 17.94 -12.59 -29.97
N ILE A 185 18.86 -13.03 -29.10
CA ILE A 185 19.20 -14.45 -28.92
C ILE A 185 17.98 -15.23 -28.44
N VAL A 186 17.29 -14.74 -27.42
CA VAL A 186 16.10 -15.38 -26.85
C VAL A 186 14.97 -15.46 -27.89
N LEU A 187 14.80 -14.42 -28.72
CA LEU A 187 13.85 -14.43 -29.82
C LEU A 187 14.21 -15.50 -30.86
N ALA A 188 15.48 -15.65 -31.21
CA ALA A 188 15.95 -16.71 -32.11
C ALA A 188 15.67 -18.11 -31.53
N VAL A 189 15.91 -18.31 -30.23
CA VAL A 189 15.56 -19.57 -29.53
C VAL A 189 14.05 -19.83 -29.58
N ALA A 190 13.22 -18.80 -29.38
CA ALA A 190 11.76 -18.94 -29.51
C ALA A 190 11.36 -19.43 -30.91
N VAL A 191 11.92 -18.82 -31.96
CA VAL A 191 11.68 -19.23 -33.36
C VAL A 191 12.14 -20.66 -33.61
N LEU A 192 13.32 -21.06 -33.10
CA LEU A 192 13.79 -22.44 -33.21
C LEU A 192 12.80 -23.43 -32.59
N PHE A 193 12.17 -23.10 -31.46
CA PHE A 193 11.13 -23.94 -30.85
C PHE A 193 9.86 -24.07 -31.70
N PHE A 194 9.45 -23.01 -32.39
CA PHE A 194 8.30 -23.08 -33.30
C PHE A 194 8.57 -23.89 -34.57
N VAL A 195 9.80 -23.83 -35.09
CA VAL A 195 10.18 -24.46 -36.37
C VAL A 195 10.70 -25.89 -36.19
N SER A 196 11.40 -26.21 -35.11
CA SER A 196 12.01 -27.54 -34.88
C SER A 196 11.05 -28.74 -34.99
N PRO A 197 9.77 -28.65 -34.57
CA PRO A 197 8.81 -29.72 -34.79
C PRO A 197 8.56 -30.06 -36.27
N LEU A 198 8.71 -29.10 -37.19
CA LEU A 198 8.55 -29.32 -38.64
C LEU A 198 9.66 -30.22 -39.21
N PHE A 199 10.85 -30.18 -38.62
CA PHE A 199 12.02 -30.98 -39.01
C PHE A 199 12.16 -32.28 -38.20
N GLY A 200 11.17 -32.62 -37.35
CA GLY A 200 11.15 -33.87 -36.60
C GLY A 200 12.19 -33.99 -35.48
N SER A 201 12.93 -32.93 -35.13
CA SER A 201 13.99 -32.97 -34.11
C SER A 201 14.05 -31.68 -33.30
N LEU A 202 14.07 -31.78 -31.95
CA LEU A 202 14.23 -30.63 -31.04
C LEU A 202 15.70 -30.34 -30.68
N LYS A 203 16.66 -31.08 -31.24
CA LYS A 203 18.08 -30.97 -30.85
C LYS A 203 18.61 -29.54 -30.99
N TYR A 204 18.26 -28.84 -32.07
CA TYR A 204 18.69 -27.46 -32.30
C TYR A 204 18.05 -26.45 -31.35
N ALA A 205 16.75 -26.60 -31.06
CA ALA A 205 16.07 -25.75 -30.07
C ALA A 205 16.64 -25.94 -28.66
N LEU A 206 16.91 -27.19 -28.27
CA LEU A 206 17.55 -27.51 -26.98
C LEU A 206 18.99 -27.00 -26.90
N ALA A 207 19.77 -27.14 -27.97
CA ALA A 207 21.10 -26.53 -28.06
C ALA A 207 21.02 -25.00 -27.94
N GLY A 208 19.99 -24.38 -28.50
CA GLY A 208 19.69 -22.96 -28.34
C GLY A 208 19.48 -22.54 -26.88
N ILE A 209 18.78 -23.35 -26.07
CA ILE A 209 18.64 -23.10 -24.62
C ILE A 209 20.02 -23.12 -23.95
N VAL A 210 20.82 -24.14 -24.22
CA VAL A 210 22.16 -24.29 -23.61
C VAL A 210 23.05 -23.09 -23.98
N GLY A 211 23.04 -22.70 -25.27
CA GLY A 211 23.77 -21.54 -25.76
C GLY A 211 23.30 -20.23 -25.10
N PHE A 212 21.98 -20.04 -25.00
CA PHE A 212 21.41 -18.89 -24.29
C PHE A 212 21.85 -18.84 -22.82
N VAL A 213 21.75 -19.95 -22.08
CA VAL A 213 22.14 -20.02 -20.68
C VAL A 213 23.64 -19.74 -20.52
N ALA A 214 24.48 -20.32 -21.36
CA ALA A 214 25.92 -20.07 -21.34
C ALA A 214 26.24 -18.59 -21.59
N LEU A 215 25.66 -17.98 -22.63
CA LEU A 215 25.85 -16.55 -22.94
C LEU A 215 25.29 -15.64 -21.85
N TYR A 216 24.17 -16.00 -21.24
CA TYR A 216 23.60 -15.27 -20.12
C TYR A 216 24.53 -15.25 -18.91
N LEU A 217 25.12 -16.40 -18.55
CA LEU A 217 26.09 -16.50 -17.46
C LEU A 217 27.37 -15.68 -17.71
N LEU A 218 27.79 -15.58 -18.97
CA LEU A 218 28.96 -14.80 -19.38
C LEU A 218 28.65 -13.32 -19.63
N SER A 219 27.37 -12.92 -19.65
CA SER A 219 26.95 -11.59 -20.09
C SER A 219 27.44 -10.46 -19.17
N SER A 220 27.74 -10.75 -17.90
CA SER A 220 28.28 -9.80 -16.93
C SER A 220 29.77 -9.47 -17.14
N LEU A 221 30.50 -10.31 -17.88
CA LEU A 221 31.94 -10.12 -18.09
C LEU A 221 32.24 -8.85 -18.89
N TYR A 222 31.44 -8.54 -19.91
CA TYR A 222 31.64 -7.35 -20.73
C TYR A 222 31.39 -6.05 -19.94
N PRO A 223 30.27 -5.86 -19.24
CA PRO A 223 30.08 -4.72 -18.34
C PRO A 223 31.15 -4.61 -17.26
N ALA A 224 31.58 -5.73 -16.66
CA ALA A 224 32.65 -5.72 -15.66
C ALA A 224 33.99 -5.22 -16.25
N ALA A 225 34.33 -5.67 -17.46
CA ALA A 225 35.52 -5.19 -18.16
C ALA A 225 35.42 -3.69 -18.49
N VAL A 226 34.26 -3.22 -18.97
CA VAL A 226 34.04 -1.79 -19.23
C VAL A 226 34.17 -0.96 -17.94
N GLN A 227 33.61 -1.44 -16.83
CA GLN A 227 33.74 -0.79 -15.53
C GLN A 227 35.21 -0.67 -15.12
N MET A 228 35.92 -1.79 -15.07
CA MET A 228 37.30 -1.85 -14.56
C MET A 228 38.31 -1.12 -15.45
N PHE A 229 38.19 -1.25 -16.77
CA PHE A 229 39.21 -0.73 -17.70
C PHE A 229 38.89 0.66 -18.25
N ARG A 230 37.63 1.11 -18.23
CA ARG A 230 37.22 2.37 -18.86
C ARG A 230 36.60 3.36 -17.88
N VAL A 231 35.78 2.89 -16.94
CA VAL A 231 35.07 3.77 -15.99
C VAL A 231 35.94 4.06 -14.78
N GLU A 232 36.35 3.05 -14.02
CA GLU A 232 37.13 3.23 -12.77
C GLU A 232 38.39 4.12 -12.95
N PRO A 233 39.18 4.01 -14.04
CA PRO A 233 40.34 4.89 -14.23
C PRO A 233 39.98 6.35 -14.52
N ASN A 234 38.77 6.63 -15.03
CA ASN A 234 38.30 7.96 -15.44
C ASN A 234 36.89 8.25 -14.88
N GLU A 235 36.64 7.85 -13.64
CA GLU A 235 35.29 7.73 -13.07
C GLU A 235 34.56 9.07 -13.03
N LEU A 236 35.25 10.13 -12.59
CA LEU A 236 34.69 11.48 -12.52
C LEU A 236 34.14 11.94 -13.87
N GLU A 237 34.92 11.84 -14.95
CA GLU A 237 34.49 12.27 -16.28
C GLU A 237 33.32 11.42 -16.80
N LYS A 238 33.40 10.10 -16.63
CA LYS A 238 32.40 9.17 -17.18
C LYS A 238 31.09 9.17 -16.42
N GLU A 239 31.12 9.37 -15.10
CA GLU A 239 29.92 9.35 -14.25
C GLU A 239 29.29 10.74 -14.05
N THR A 240 30.01 11.85 -14.28
CA THR A 240 29.49 13.23 -14.12
C THR A 240 28.10 13.47 -14.76
N PRO A 241 27.83 13.08 -16.02
CA PRO A 241 26.52 13.29 -16.62
C PRO A 241 25.39 12.57 -15.87
N TYR A 242 25.64 11.36 -15.38
CA TYR A 242 24.66 10.54 -14.67
C TYR A 242 24.46 11.00 -13.24
N LEU A 243 25.53 11.50 -12.59
CA LEU A 243 25.44 12.19 -11.30
C LEU A 243 24.59 13.46 -11.41
N ASN A 244 24.72 14.21 -12.51
CA ASN A 244 23.85 15.36 -12.75
C ASN A 244 22.38 14.93 -12.89
N TYR A 245 22.08 13.85 -13.63
CA TYR A 245 20.71 13.32 -13.70
C TYR A 245 20.19 12.90 -12.32
N HIS A 246 21.02 12.22 -11.52
CA HIS A 246 20.70 11.86 -10.15
C HIS A 246 20.34 13.07 -9.27
N ILE A 247 21.18 14.11 -9.28
CA ILE A 247 20.94 15.34 -8.51
C ILE A 247 19.65 16.03 -8.98
N GLN A 248 19.51 16.25 -10.30
CA GLN A 248 18.35 16.96 -10.84
C GLN A 248 17.05 16.19 -10.57
N SER A 249 17.02 14.89 -10.84
CA SER A 249 15.86 14.03 -10.57
C SER A 249 15.52 13.97 -9.09
N THR A 250 16.50 13.92 -8.19
CA THR A 250 16.24 13.94 -6.74
C THR A 250 15.66 15.28 -6.31
N LEU A 251 16.24 16.39 -6.75
CA LEU A 251 15.69 17.72 -6.45
C LEU A 251 14.26 17.88 -6.98
N ASP A 252 13.99 17.38 -8.18
CA ASP A 252 12.65 17.38 -8.75
C ASP A 252 11.70 16.46 -7.98
N ALA A 253 12.08 15.21 -7.72
CA ALA A 253 11.17 14.22 -7.14
C ALA A 253 10.72 14.56 -5.72
N TYR A 254 11.49 15.37 -4.99
CA TYR A 254 11.17 15.82 -3.63
C TYR A 254 10.84 17.32 -3.52
N ASP A 255 10.72 18.03 -4.65
CA ASP A 255 10.49 19.50 -4.72
C ASP A 255 11.53 20.34 -3.95
N LEU A 256 12.79 19.87 -3.92
CA LEU A 256 13.88 20.49 -3.18
C LEU A 256 14.57 21.64 -3.94
N ARG A 257 14.04 22.05 -5.09
CA ARG A 257 14.57 23.21 -5.84
C ARG A 257 14.25 24.54 -5.18
N LYS A 258 13.21 24.59 -4.37
CA LYS A 258 12.71 25.81 -3.71
C LYS A 258 13.09 25.84 -2.23
N ILE A 259 14.31 25.42 -1.89
CA ILE A 259 14.82 25.52 -0.54
C ILE A 259 15.42 26.91 -0.36
N GLU A 260 14.78 27.73 0.49
CA GLU A 260 15.36 28.97 0.97
C GLU A 260 16.12 28.71 2.27
N THR A 261 17.45 28.73 2.22
CA THR A 261 18.25 28.75 3.44
C THR A 261 18.27 30.17 4.00
N ARG A 262 17.71 30.34 5.20
CA ARG A 262 17.76 31.60 5.94
C ARG A 262 18.68 31.43 7.13
N GLU A 263 19.80 32.16 7.14
CA GLU A 263 20.64 32.23 8.33
C GLU A 263 19.90 33.01 9.41
N PHE A 264 19.59 32.34 10.52
CA PHE A 264 19.04 32.98 11.70
C PHE A 264 20.19 33.51 12.56
N THR A 265 20.60 34.76 12.34
CA THR A 265 21.54 35.43 13.23
C THR A 265 20.78 36.05 14.41
N THR A 266 21.14 35.69 15.64
CA THR A 266 20.63 36.36 16.85
C THR A 266 21.28 37.74 17.00
N SER A 267 20.98 38.65 16.09
CA SER A 267 21.49 40.02 16.09
C SER A 267 20.35 40.99 16.43
N GLY A 268 20.26 41.37 17.70
CA GLY A 268 19.28 42.32 18.18
C GLY A 268 19.50 42.62 19.66
N ARG A 269 19.46 43.89 20.04
CA ARG A 269 19.44 44.27 21.45
C ARG A 269 17.98 44.19 21.91
N LEU A 270 17.68 43.36 22.90
CA LEU A 270 16.35 43.30 23.48
C LEU A 270 16.07 44.62 24.22
N ASP A 271 15.15 45.42 23.72
CA ASP A 271 14.68 46.65 24.36
C ASP A 271 13.14 46.68 24.44
N ALA A 272 12.60 47.63 25.21
CA ALA A 272 11.16 47.73 25.43
C ALA A 272 10.38 47.94 24.12
N GLN A 273 10.92 48.72 23.19
CA GLN A 273 10.28 49.00 21.91
C GLN A 273 10.24 47.75 21.00
N ALA A 274 11.27 46.90 21.07
CA ALA A 274 11.28 45.62 20.38
C ALA A 274 10.23 44.66 20.94
N LEU A 275 9.97 44.68 22.24
CA LEU A 275 8.89 43.88 22.86
C LEU A 275 7.51 44.37 22.40
N GLU A 276 7.27 45.68 22.42
CA GLU A 276 6.01 46.28 21.96
C GLU A 276 5.71 45.96 20.50
N ARG A 277 6.71 46.02 19.61
CA ARG A 277 6.52 45.69 18.19
C ARG A 277 6.26 44.20 17.92
N ASN A 278 6.63 43.31 18.84
CA ASN A 278 6.53 41.85 18.67
C ASN A 278 5.55 41.22 19.67
N GLU A 279 4.52 41.96 20.07
CA GLU A 279 3.53 41.50 21.02
C GLU A 279 2.87 40.17 20.58
N THR A 280 2.57 40.01 19.29
CA THR A 280 2.03 38.75 18.74
C THR A 280 2.99 37.58 18.95
N THR A 281 4.31 37.78 18.81
CA THR A 281 5.29 36.73 19.09
C THR A 281 5.28 36.37 20.57
N ILE A 282 5.34 37.37 21.45
CA ILE A 282 5.38 37.19 22.92
C ILE A 282 4.14 36.44 23.40
N ARG A 283 2.95 36.81 22.91
CA ARG A 283 1.67 36.16 23.23
C ARG A 283 1.55 34.71 22.73
N ASN A 284 2.53 34.22 21.96
CA ASN A 284 2.55 32.90 21.36
C ASN A 284 3.84 32.11 21.68
N ILE A 285 4.68 32.60 22.59
CA ILE A 285 5.85 31.85 23.07
C ILE A 285 5.34 30.64 23.84
N ARG A 286 5.54 29.46 23.29
CA ARG A 286 5.10 28.22 23.91
C ARG A 286 5.93 27.93 25.17
N LEU A 287 5.26 27.94 26.31
CA LEU A 287 5.79 27.51 27.60
C LEU A 287 5.52 26.02 27.86
N TRP A 288 4.42 25.49 27.32
CA TRP A 288 4.00 24.10 27.51
C TRP A 288 4.71 23.11 26.55
N ASP A 289 5.18 21.97 27.08
CA ASP A 289 5.47 20.78 26.28
C ASP A 289 4.20 19.90 26.23
N TRP A 290 3.94 19.29 25.07
CA TRP A 290 2.71 18.53 24.83
C TRP A 290 2.60 17.27 25.71
N ARG A 291 3.72 16.65 26.10
CA ARG A 291 3.73 15.43 26.93
C ARG A 291 3.21 15.68 28.35
N PRO A 292 3.80 16.59 29.16
CA PRO A 292 3.29 16.86 30.49
C PRO A 292 1.92 17.55 30.48
N LEU A 293 1.61 18.33 29.43
CA LEU A 293 0.29 18.95 29.30
C LEU A 293 -0.81 17.90 29.12
N LYS A 294 -0.54 16.83 28.37
CA LYS A 294 -1.46 15.69 28.25
C LYS A 294 -1.79 15.06 29.59
N ASP A 295 -0.77 14.81 30.42
CA ASP A 295 -0.97 14.24 31.75
C ASP A 295 -1.76 15.18 32.65
N ALA A 296 -1.49 16.49 32.58
CA ALA A 296 -2.26 17.50 33.29
C ALA A 296 -3.73 17.53 32.84
N TYR A 297 -4.01 17.42 31.54
CA TYR A 297 -5.38 17.31 31.03
C TYR A 297 -6.08 16.05 31.55
N GLY A 298 -5.39 14.90 31.53
CA GLY A 298 -5.92 13.66 32.09
C GLY A 298 -6.25 13.75 33.58
N GLN A 299 -5.44 14.47 34.36
CA GLN A 299 -5.68 14.64 35.80
C GLN A 299 -6.80 15.64 36.09
N LEU A 300 -6.82 16.77 35.38
CA LEU A 300 -7.70 17.90 35.69
C LEU A 300 -9.06 17.80 34.98
N GLN A 301 -9.11 17.16 33.81
CA GLN A 301 -10.21 17.30 32.86
C GLN A 301 -10.77 15.98 32.30
N SER A 302 -10.26 14.83 32.75
CA SER A 302 -10.91 13.55 32.43
C SER A 302 -12.29 13.44 33.07
N ILE A 303 -12.47 13.96 34.30
CA ILE A 303 -13.74 13.98 35.07
C ILE A 303 -14.24 12.58 35.49
N ARG A 304 -14.04 11.56 34.64
CA ARG A 304 -14.29 10.14 34.87
C ARG A 304 -13.12 9.32 34.31
N PRO A 305 -12.83 8.13 34.89
CA PRO A 305 -11.69 7.32 34.48
C PRO A 305 -11.71 6.84 33.02
N TYR A 306 -12.89 6.74 32.41
CA TYR A 306 -13.06 6.26 31.03
C TYR A 306 -12.92 7.36 29.96
N TYR A 307 -12.70 8.61 30.36
CA TYR A 307 -12.33 9.67 29.43
C TYR A 307 -10.82 9.85 29.42
N SER A 308 -10.25 9.83 28.23
CA SER A 308 -8.81 9.92 28.01
C SER A 308 -8.49 10.96 26.94
N PHE A 309 -7.30 11.55 27.08
CA PHE A 309 -6.67 12.43 26.09
C PHE A 309 -5.48 11.66 25.51
N GLU A 310 -5.45 11.44 24.19
CA GLU A 310 -4.43 10.61 23.56
C GLU A 310 -3.16 11.40 23.22
N ASP A 311 -3.35 12.60 22.71
CA ASP A 311 -2.34 13.53 22.22
C ASP A 311 -2.64 14.96 22.70
N VAL A 312 -1.78 15.92 22.34
CA VAL A 312 -2.07 17.35 22.49
C VAL A 312 -1.50 18.07 21.27
N ASP A 313 -2.40 18.63 20.49
CA ASP A 313 -2.10 19.33 19.24
C ASP A 313 -1.82 20.81 19.45
N LEU A 314 -1.17 21.42 18.46
CA LEU A 314 -0.96 22.86 18.39
C LEU A 314 -1.78 23.43 17.25
N ASP A 315 -2.58 24.45 17.55
CA ASP A 315 -3.38 25.13 16.55
C ASP A 315 -3.43 26.64 16.81
N ARG A 316 -3.94 27.42 15.85
CA ARG A 316 -3.91 28.88 15.88
C ARG A 316 -5.25 29.46 15.47
N TYR A 317 -5.77 30.33 16.34
CA TYR A 317 -7.06 30.98 16.18
C TYR A 317 -6.94 32.49 16.32
N VAL A 318 -7.90 33.21 15.73
CA VAL A 318 -8.14 34.61 16.08
C VAL A 318 -9.08 34.61 17.28
N ILE A 319 -8.56 34.92 18.45
CA ILE A 319 -9.29 34.93 19.73
C ILE A 319 -9.37 36.38 20.19
N GLN A 320 -10.58 36.90 20.36
CA GLN A 320 -10.84 38.29 20.77
C GLN A 320 -10.07 39.32 19.88
N GLY A 321 -10.04 39.05 18.57
CA GLY A 321 -9.34 39.90 17.59
C GLY A 321 -7.81 39.76 17.55
N SER A 322 -7.22 38.90 18.38
CA SER A 322 -5.77 38.65 18.42
C SER A 322 -5.42 37.25 17.93
N TYR A 323 -4.34 37.13 17.17
CA TYR A 323 -3.84 35.81 16.75
C TYR A 323 -3.17 35.09 17.92
N ARG A 324 -3.76 33.99 18.36
CA ARG A 324 -3.34 33.19 19.52
C ARG A 324 -3.13 31.74 19.11
N GLN A 325 -2.00 31.19 19.53
CA GLN A 325 -1.66 29.79 19.46
C GLN A 325 -2.17 29.12 20.74
N ILE A 326 -2.87 28.01 20.56
CA ILE A 326 -3.42 27.21 21.63
C ILE A 326 -2.93 25.78 21.49
N MET A 327 -3.00 25.05 22.59
CA MET A 327 -2.88 23.61 22.61
C MET A 327 -4.23 23.01 22.94
N LEU A 328 -4.61 21.95 22.23
CA LEU A 328 -5.92 21.32 22.38
C LEU A 328 -5.80 19.80 22.34
N SER A 329 -6.77 19.12 22.96
CA SER A 329 -6.83 17.66 22.93
C SER A 329 -8.26 17.16 23.05
N ALA A 330 -8.62 16.23 22.18
CA ALA A 330 -9.92 15.58 22.15
C ALA A 330 -10.15 14.74 23.40
N ARG A 331 -11.31 14.89 24.04
CA ARG A 331 -11.73 14.03 25.15
C ARG A 331 -12.41 12.78 24.59
N GLU A 332 -11.64 11.72 24.41
CA GLU A 332 -12.13 10.46 23.87
C GLU A 332 -12.59 9.49 24.95
N LEU A 333 -13.48 8.58 24.56
CA LEU A 333 -13.99 7.55 25.44
C LEU A 333 -13.23 6.24 25.23
N ASN A 334 -12.59 5.76 26.29
CA ASN A 334 -11.93 4.47 26.34
C ASN A 334 -12.77 3.45 27.15
N ILE A 335 -13.46 2.55 26.45
CA ILE A 335 -14.33 1.53 27.09
C ILE A 335 -13.55 0.57 27.99
N THR A 336 -12.26 0.34 27.74
CA THR A 336 -11.44 -0.56 28.55
C THR A 336 -11.16 -0.02 29.96
N GLN A 337 -11.39 1.28 30.18
CA GLN A 337 -11.28 1.96 31.47
C GLN A 337 -12.63 2.10 32.19
N VAL A 338 -13.73 1.65 31.58
CA VAL A 338 -14.99 1.44 32.30
C VAL A 338 -14.83 0.24 33.24
N SER A 339 -15.48 0.25 34.41
CA SER A 339 -15.38 -0.86 35.37
C SER A 339 -15.75 -2.20 34.72
N GLU A 340 -15.05 -3.27 35.08
CA GLU A 340 -15.24 -4.60 34.47
C GLU A 340 -16.70 -5.06 34.52
N GLN A 341 -17.41 -4.79 35.62
CA GLN A 341 -18.83 -5.15 35.76
C GLN A 341 -19.73 -4.38 34.77
N ALA A 342 -19.31 -3.20 34.34
CA ALA A 342 -20.02 -2.36 33.38
C ALA A 342 -19.55 -2.56 31.93
N GLN A 343 -18.51 -3.34 31.66
CA GLN A 343 -18.07 -3.71 30.30
C GLN A 343 -18.96 -4.81 29.67
N THR A 344 -20.28 -4.65 29.77
CA THR A 344 -21.22 -5.58 29.14
C THR A 344 -21.33 -5.31 27.64
N TRP A 345 -21.75 -6.32 26.87
CA TRP A 345 -22.01 -6.17 25.43
C TRP A 345 -22.98 -5.02 25.11
N ILE A 346 -23.99 -4.81 25.95
CA ILE A 346 -24.92 -3.68 25.79
C ILE A 346 -24.20 -2.34 25.98
N ASN A 347 -23.40 -2.22 27.03
CA ASN A 347 -22.70 -0.98 27.32
C ASN A 347 -21.67 -0.63 26.25
N GLN A 348 -20.90 -1.63 25.81
CA GLN A 348 -19.88 -1.47 24.78
C GLN A 348 -20.45 -1.10 23.41
N PHE A 349 -21.57 -1.70 23.01
CA PHE A 349 -22.10 -1.51 21.64
C PHE A 349 -23.25 -0.49 21.55
N PHE A 350 -23.97 -0.17 22.62
CA PHE A 350 -25.19 0.67 22.58
C PHE A 350 -25.13 1.92 23.46
N GLN A 351 -24.49 1.89 24.63
CA GLN A 351 -24.49 3.04 25.54
C GLN A 351 -23.25 3.91 25.39
N TYR A 352 -22.06 3.34 25.58
CA TYR A 352 -20.80 4.07 25.55
C TYR A 352 -20.29 4.22 24.11
N THR A 353 -20.95 5.10 23.36
CA THR A 353 -20.76 5.19 21.91
C THR A 353 -19.78 6.26 21.47
N HIS A 354 -19.50 7.30 22.25
CA HIS A 354 -18.71 8.45 21.81
C HIS A 354 -17.91 9.11 22.95
N GLY A 355 -16.84 9.81 22.58
CA GLY A 355 -16.16 10.79 23.44
C GLY A 355 -16.91 12.13 23.46
N TYR A 356 -16.44 13.11 24.25
CA TYR A 356 -17.23 14.32 24.49
C TYR A 356 -16.38 15.59 24.68
N GLY A 357 -16.32 16.39 23.60
CA GLY A 357 -15.66 17.69 23.56
C GLY A 357 -14.14 17.58 23.55
N LEU A 358 -13.49 18.68 23.88
CA LEU A 358 -12.04 18.78 23.97
C LEU A 358 -11.64 19.76 25.06
N CYS A 359 -10.38 19.71 25.48
CA CYS A 359 -9.79 20.74 26.34
C CYS A 359 -8.83 21.59 25.52
N ALA A 360 -8.79 22.89 25.79
CA ALA A 360 -7.87 23.80 25.13
C ALA A 360 -7.27 24.80 26.11
N SER A 361 -5.97 25.03 26.01
CA SER A 361 -5.22 26.00 26.80
C SER A 361 -4.36 26.90 25.91
N PRO A 362 -4.19 28.19 26.23
CA PRO A 362 -3.14 29.01 25.61
C PRO A 362 -1.76 28.37 25.81
N VAL A 363 -0.87 28.55 24.84
CA VAL A 363 0.48 27.96 24.92
C VAL A 363 1.39 28.64 25.94
N ASN A 364 1.02 29.81 26.43
CA ASN A 364 1.90 30.75 27.12
C ASN A 364 1.35 31.26 28.47
N GLU A 365 0.25 30.71 28.97
CA GLU A 365 -0.35 31.11 30.25
C GLU A 365 -0.42 29.93 31.20
N VAL A 366 -0.25 30.22 32.49
CA VAL A 366 -0.25 29.26 33.60
C VAL A 366 -1.05 29.88 34.74
N THR A 367 -1.68 29.04 35.57
CA THR A 367 -2.31 29.49 36.82
C THR A 367 -1.25 29.77 37.88
N ASP A 368 -1.65 30.36 39.00
CA ASP A 368 -0.74 30.64 40.13
C ASP A 368 -0.10 29.36 40.72
N GLU A 369 -0.76 28.21 40.54
CA GLU A 369 -0.27 26.88 40.93
C GLU A 369 0.64 26.22 39.87
N GLY A 370 0.88 26.90 38.75
CA GLY A 370 1.67 26.36 37.64
C GLY A 370 0.94 25.31 36.81
N LEU A 371 -0.40 25.29 36.86
CA LEU A 371 -1.25 24.42 36.04
C LEU A 371 -1.65 25.12 34.73
N PRO A 372 -2.09 24.38 33.69
CA PRO A 372 -2.62 24.99 32.49
C PRO A 372 -3.87 25.82 32.79
N ASP A 373 -3.89 27.06 32.32
CA ASP A 373 -5.13 27.82 32.22
C ASP A 373 -5.94 27.30 31.02
N PHE A 374 -7.27 27.24 31.13
CA PHE A 374 -8.11 26.61 30.12
C PHE A 374 -9.03 27.62 29.44
N PHE A 375 -8.93 27.70 28.12
CA PHE A 375 -9.92 28.35 27.26
C PHE A 375 -11.17 27.50 27.09
N ILE A 376 -11.02 26.19 26.98
CA ILE A 376 -12.13 25.23 26.89
C ILE A 376 -11.91 24.12 27.92
N LYS A 377 -12.91 23.89 28.77
CA LYS A 377 -12.86 22.87 29.84
C LYS A 377 -14.25 22.33 30.21
N ASP A 378 -14.26 21.36 31.13
CA ASP A 378 -15.43 20.74 31.75
C ASP A 378 -16.26 19.84 30.82
N ILE A 379 -17.31 19.24 31.39
CA ILE A 379 -18.32 18.46 30.67
C ILE A 379 -19.73 18.88 31.14
N PRO A 380 -20.60 19.40 30.25
CA PRO A 380 -20.33 19.78 28.86
C PRO A 380 -19.24 20.86 28.71
N PRO A 381 -18.54 20.93 27.56
CA PRO A 381 -17.43 21.86 27.37
C PRO A 381 -17.92 23.30 27.44
N ARG A 382 -17.24 24.11 28.25
CA ARG A 382 -17.47 25.54 28.41
C ARG A 382 -16.27 26.30 27.87
N SER A 383 -16.55 27.35 27.11
CA SER A 383 -15.53 28.23 26.56
C SER A 383 -15.50 29.55 27.32
N THR A 384 -14.31 30.02 27.67
CA THR A 384 -14.06 31.37 28.22
C THR A 384 -13.71 32.38 27.13
N VAL A 385 -13.56 31.90 25.89
CA VAL A 385 -13.17 32.68 24.70
C VAL A 385 -14.23 32.56 23.61
N ASP A 386 -14.06 33.27 22.50
CA ASP A 386 -14.95 33.25 21.32
C ASP A 386 -14.82 31.97 20.46
N LEU A 387 -14.52 30.83 21.09
CA LEU A 387 -14.48 29.50 20.48
C LEU A 387 -15.56 28.61 21.11
N ASN A 388 -16.75 28.61 20.53
CA ASN A 388 -17.86 27.81 21.04
C ASN A 388 -17.89 26.41 20.41
N ILE A 389 -18.34 25.40 21.16
CA ILE A 389 -18.59 24.04 20.66
C ILE A 389 -20.08 23.75 20.84
N THR A 390 -20.80 23.54 19.73
CA THR A 390 -22.25 23.27 19.75
C THR A 390 -22.56 21.78 19.63
N ARG A 391 -21.62 21.00 19.08
CA ARG A 391 -21.74 19.55 18.85
C ARG A 391 -20.47 18.84 19.36
N PRO A 392 -20.40 18.54 20.66
CA PRO A 392 -19.19 17.99 21.28
C PRO A 392 -19.02 16.47 21.07
N GLU A 393 -20.01 15.76 20.51
CA GLU A 393 -19.97 14.30 20.48
C GLU A 393 -18.93 13.75 19.49
N ILE A 394 -17.96 12.98 19.98
CA ILE A 394 -16.84 12.42 19.19
C ILE A 394 -17.09 10.93 18.91
N TYR A 395 -17.75 10.66 17.78
CA TYR A 395 -18.04 9.29 17.33
C TYR A 395 -16.87 8.63 16.59
N PHE A 396 -15.97 9.44 16.05
CA PHE A 396 -14.77 9.01 15.34
C PHE A 396 -13.60 9.74 15.98
N GLY A 397 -12.56 9.01 16.35
CA GLY A 397 -11.40 9.52 17.07
C GLY A 397 -10.29 8.50 17.05
N GLU A 398 -9.17 8.75 17.71
CA GLU A 398 -7.99 7.91 17.74
C GLU A 398 -8.17 6.64 18.58
N LYS A 399 -9.00 6.67 19.63
CA LYS A 399 -9.26 5.52 20.54
C LYS A 399 -10.62 4.86 20.36
N THR A 400 -11.33 5.21 19.30
CA THR A 400 -12.64 4.64 18.98
C THR A 400 -12.53 3.24 18.31
N GLU A 401 -11.86 2.30 18.96
CA GLU A 401 -11.53 0.98 18.38
C GLU A 401 -12.75 0.08 18.17
N TYR A 402 -13.79 0.23 19.01
CA TYR A 402 -14.95 -0.64 18.98
C TYR A 402 -16.07 -0.12 18.07
N PRO A 403 -16.71 -0.99 17.27
CA PRO A 403 -17.90 -0.63 16.52
C PRO A 403 -19.08 -0.40 17.46
N VAL A 404 -19.97 0.52 17.09
CA VAL A 404 -21.15 0.88 17.89
C VAL A 404 -22.42 0.91 17.06
N PHE A 405 -23.52 0.60 17.72
CA PHE A 405 -24.86 0.71 17.18
C PHE A 405 -25.47 2.03 17.62
N ILE A 406 -26.01 2.75 16.65
CA ILE A 406 -26.58 4.09 16.81
C ILE A 406 -28.01 4.10 16.26
N LYS A 407 -28.79 5.11 16.63
CA LYS A 407 -30.23 5.20 16.31
C LYS A 407 -30.97 3.92 16.74
N THR A 408 -30.71 3.49 17.97
CA THR A 408 -31.34 2.28 18.54
C THR A 408 -32.49 2.67 19.45
N ARG A 409 -33.27 1.69 19.92
CA ARG A 409 -34.31 1.92 20.94
C ARG A 409 -33.72 2.32 22.30
N MET A 410 -32.44 2.00 22.53
CA MET A 410 -31.68 2.41 23.69
C MET A 410 -30.99 3.75 23.40
N LYS A 411 -31.14 4.71 24.32
CA LYS A 411 -30.40 5.97 24.23
C LYS A 411 -28.93 5.75 24.56
N GLU A 412 -28.09 6.56 23.93
CA GLU A 412 -26.65 6.54 24.10
C GLU A 412 -26.29 7.38 25.32
N PHE A 413 -25.30 6.94 26.09
CA PHE A 413 -24.74 7.76 27.17
C PHE A 413 -24.04 8.98 26.56
N ASP A 414 -24.37 10.17 27.06
CA ASP A 414 -23.85 11.44 26.54
C ASP A 414 -22.70 11.94 27.43
N TYR A 415 -23.01 12.31 28.68
CA TYR A 415 -22.04 12.75 29.67
C TYR A 415 -22.56 12.60 31.11
N PRO A 416 -21.69 12.56 32.12
CA PRO A 416 -22.11 12.55 33.52
C PRO A 416 -22.61 13.95 33.95
N SER A 417 -23.78 14.00 34.58
CA SER A 417 -24.42 15.23 35.06
C SER A 417 -24.68 15.10 36.57
N GLY A 418 -23.65 15.42 37.37
CA GLY A 418 -23.69 15.20 38.83
C GLY A 418 -23.75 13.72 39.16
N ASP A 419 -24.78 13.32 39.92
CA ASP A 419 -25.07 11.92 40.26
C ASP A 419 -25.90 11.18 39.19
N GLN A 420 -26.35 11.88 38.15
CA GLN A 420 -27.12 11.32 37.04
C GLN A 420 -26.31 11.33 35.74
N ASN A 421 -26.84 10.70 34.70
CA ASN A 421 -26.26 10.68 33.37
C ASN A 421 -27.20 11.37 32.37
N ALA A 422 -26.62 12.19 31.50
CA ALA A 422 -27.30 12.68 30.31
C ALA A 422 -27.26 11.60 29.21
N PHE A 423 -28.30 11.57 28.38
CA PHE A 423 -28.43 10.60 27.29
C PHE A 423 -28.83 11.30 26.00
N THR A 424 -28.28 10.83 24.90
CA THR A 424 -28.47 11.38 23.56
C THR A 424 -28.89 10.31 22.56
N THR A 425 -29.11 10.72 21.33
CA THR A 425 -29.32 9.83 20.18
C THR A 425 -28.60 10.43 18.99
N TYR A 426 -27.83 9.60 18.27
CA TYR A 426 -27.07 10.04 17.12
C TYR A 426 -27.91 10.81 16.08
N ALA A 427 -27.61 12.10 15.94
CA ALA A 427 -28.40 13.00 15.10
C ALA A 427 -28.12 12.83 13.61
N ALA A 428 -26.88 12.51 13.23
CA ALA A 428 -26.48 12.50 11.83
C ALA A 428 -27.06 11.29 11.05
N ASP A 429 -27.32 11.48 9.76
CA ASP A 429 -27.80 10.40 8.89
C ASP A 429 -26.65 9.63 8.22
N ARG A 430 -25.74 9.11 9.05
CA ARG A 430 -24.55 8.37 8.64
C ARG A 430 -24.50 7.00 9.32
N GLY A 431 -23.71 6.09 8.76
CA GLY A 431 -23.60 4.70 9.24
C GLY A 431 -24.34 3.70 8.36
N LEU A 432 -23.98 2.43 8.50
CA LEU A 432 -24.54 1.33 7.72
C LEU A 432 -25.82 0.82 8.38
N HIS A 433 -26.91 0.74 7.66
CA HIS A 433 -28.18 0.23 8.19
C HIS A 433 -28.06 -1.24 8.61
N ILE A 434 -28.60 -1.59 9.78
CA ILE A 434 -28.62 -2.98 10.29
C ILE A 434 -30.02 -3.60 10.38
N GLY A 435 -31.08 -2.81 10.17
CA GLY A 435 -32.46 -3.21 10.48
C GLY A 435 -32.96 -4.54 9.85
N SER A 436 -32.42 -4.99 8.71
CA SER A 436 -32.85 -6.25 8.07
C SER A 436 -32.16 -7.48 8.67
N PHE A 437 -32.88 -8.60 8.77
CA PHE A 437 -32.34 -9.86 9.29
C PHE A 437 -31.08 -10.33 8.54
N THR A 438 -31.05 -10.19 7.22
CA THR A 438 -29.88 -10.53 6.39
C THR A 438 -28.65 -9.68 6.74
N ARG A 439 -28.82 -8.38 7.00
CA ARG A 439 -27.72 -7.51 7.42
C ARG A 439 -27.27 -7.81 8.85
N LYS A 440 -28.21 -8.11 9.75
CA LYS A 440 -27.88 -8.60 11.10
C LYS A 440 -27.03 -9.87 11.04
N LEU A 441 -27.34 -10.81 10.15
CA LEU A 441 -26.54 -12.02 9.93
C LEU A 441 -25.12 -11.71 9.44
N LEU A 442 -24.99 -10.81 8.47
CA LEU A 442 -23.68 -10.39 7.96
C LEU A 442 -22.85 -9.69 9.05
N PHE A 443 -23.43 -8.77 9.81
CA PHE A 443 -22.71 -8.11 10.91
C PHE A 443 -22.43 -9.04 12.08
N ALA A 444 -23.30 -10.02 12.36
CA ALA A 444 -23.05 -11.05 13.36
C ALA A 444 -21.83 -11.89 13.01
N TRP A 445 -21.66 -12.23 11.72
CA TRP A 445 -20.44 -12.87 11.23
C TRP A 445 -19.25 -11.91 11.35
N GLU A 446 -19.31 -10.75 10.71
CA GLU A 446 -18.19 -9.79 10.63
C GLU A 446 -17.67 -9.38 12.01
N LEU A 447 -18.57 -9.13 12.96
CA LEU A 447 -18.23 -8.70 14.32
C LEU A 447 -18.07 -9.86 15.30
N GLY A 448 -18.25 -11.11 14.86
CA GLY A 448 -18.18 -12.30 15.72
C GLY A 448 -19.18 -12.28 16.88
N SER A 449 -20.34 -11.65 16.70
CA SER A 449 -21.32 -11.43 17.78
C SER A 449 -22.73 -11.88 17.39
N PHE A 450 -23.11 -13.07 17.85
CA PHE A 450 -24.46 -13.62 17.63
C PHE A 450 -25.56 -12.84 18.37
N GLN A 451 -25.21 -12.09 19.43
CA GLN A 451 -26.14 -11.24 20.18
C GLN A 451 -26.86 -10.23 19.27
N ILE A 452 -26.23 -9.81 18.16
CA ILE A 452 -26.80 -8.94 17.13
C ILE A 452 -28.11 -9.51 16.55
N LEU A 453 -28.23 -10.84 16.45
CA LEU A 453 -29.41 -11.51 15.90
C LEU A 453 -30.61 -11.47 16.85
N PHE A 454 -30.34 -11.55 18.16
CA PHE A 454 -31.35 -11.79 19.18
C PHE A 454 -31.74 -10.55 19.97
N THR A 455 -30.95 -9.47 19.92
CA THR A 455 -31.26 -8.25 20.65
C THR A 455 -32.53 -7.56 20.13
N SER A 456 -33.37 -7.12 21.07
CA SER A 456 -34.56 -6.31 20.80
C SER A 456 -34.28 -4.81 20.78
N ASN A 457 -33.03 -4.37 20.96
CA ASN A 457 -32.69 -2.94 21.01
C ASN A 457 -32.65 -2.27 19.63
N PHE A 458 -32.57 -3.04 18.54
CA PHE A 458 -32.57 -2.47 17.20
C PHE A 458 -33.94 -1.91 16.79
N ALA A 459 -33.94 -0.68 16.31
CA ALA A 459 -35.03 -0.04 15.58
C ALA A 459 -34.87 -0.26 14.06
N PRO A 460 -35.93 -0.04 13.24
CA PRO A 460 -35.84 -0.19 11.78
C PRO A 460 -34.75 0.68 11.14
N ASP A 461 -34.50 1.87 11.69
CA ASP A 461 -33.52 2.85 11.23
C ASP A 461 -32.15 2.70 11.88
N SER A 462 -31.96 1.73 12.78
CA SER A 462 -30.68 1.51 13.45
C SER A 462 -29.53 1.32 12.47
N ARG A 463 -28.37 1.86 12.85
CA ARG A 463 -27.17 1.82 12.05
C ARG A 463 -25.98 1.34 12.88
N VAL A 464 -24.93 0.91 12.18
CA VAL A 464 -23.64 0.57 12.77
C VAL A 464 -22.58 1.53 12.24
N LEU A 465 -21.73 2.01 13.15
CA LEU A 465 -20.50 2.73 12.84
C LEU A 465 -19.33 1.76 12.94
N LEU A 466 -18.74 1.43 11.79
CA LEU A 466 -17.54 0.60 11.67
C LEU A 466 -16.32 1.45 11.38
N HIS A 467 -15.13 0.92 11.73
CA HIS A 467 -13.82 1.55 11.50
C HIS A 467 -13.85 3.02 11.92
N ARG A 468 -13.96 3.23 13.23
CA ARG A 468 -14.15 4.55 13.81
C ARG A 468 -12.83 5.24 14.10
N VAL A 469 -11.77 4.46 14.33
CA VAL A 469 -10.38 4.94 14.36
C VAL A 469 -10.05 5.69 13.07
N ILE A 470 -9.68 6.97 13.18
CA ILE A 470 -9.50 7.89 12.06
C ILE A 470 -8.53 7.32 11.02
N ARG A 471 -7.33 6.90 11.47
CA ARG A 471 -6.27 6.37 10.60
C ARG A 471 -6.73 5.11 9.86
N ASP A 472 -7.34 4.17 10.57
CA ASP A 472 -7.86 2.93 9.99
C ASP A 472 -8.97 3.16 8.98
N ARG A 473 -9.83 4.13 9.26
CA ARG A 473 -10.94 4.51 8.40
C ARG A 473 -10.43 5.07 7.09
N ILE A 474 -9.55 6.07 7.16
CA ILE A 474 -9.06 6.78 5.99
C ILE A 474 -8.21 5.83 5.12
N ARG A 475 -7.36 4.98 5.72
CA ARG A 475 -6.59 3.95 5.01
C ARG A 475 -7.47 2.93 4.28
N LYS A 476 -8.67 2.62 4.78
CA LYS A 476 -9.61 1.73 4.06
C LYS A 476 -10.27 2.43 2.87
N ILE A 477 -10.55 3.73 2.96
CA ILE A 477 -11.21 4.49 1.89
C ILE A 477 -10.21 4.81 0.78
N VAL A 478 -9.01 5.24 1.13
CA VAL A 478 -7.99 5.73 0.20
C VAL A 478 -6.64 5.07 0.52
N PRO A 479 -6.48 3.74 0.27
CA PRO A 479 -5.30 2.96 0.70
C PRO A 479 -3.99 3.32 -0.03
N PHE A 480 -4.06 4.17 -1.05
CA PHE A 480 -2.95 4.49 -1.93
C PHE A 480 -2.22 5.79 -1.57
N LEU A 481 -2.68 6.50 -0.54
CA LEU A 481 -1.95 7.64 0.03
C LEU A 481 -1.06 7.18 1.19
N HIS A 482 0.04 7.89 1.37
CA HIS A 482 0.90 7.77 2.52
C HIS A 482 0.47 8.79 3.57
N TYR A 483 0.04 8.32 4.74
CA TYR A 483 -0.53 9.18 5.79
C TYR A 483 0.52 9.59 6.81
N ASP A 484 0.38 10.81 7.33
CA ASP A 484 1.06 11.21 8.55
C ASP A 484 0.68 10.27 9.72
N ASN A 485 1.49 10.30 10.76
CA ASN A 485 1.27 9.51 11.95
C ASN A 485 0.26 10.12 12.91
N ASP A 486 0.01 11.43 12.80
CA ASP A 486 -0.72 12.20 13.81
C ASP A 486 -1.93 12.91 13.17
N PRO A 487 -3.17 12.39 13.33
CA PRO A 487 -4.37 13.14 12.98
C PRO A 487 -4.67 14.16 14.09
N TYR A 488 -4.94 15.41 13.73
CA TYR A 488 -5.18 16.48 14.72
C TYR A 488 -6.59 17.03 14.64
N MET A 489 -7.09 17.58 15.76
CA MET A 489 -8.43 18.15 15.85
C MET A 489 -8.45 19.67 15.64
N VAL A 490 -9.42 20.15 14.86
CA VAL A 490 -9.67 21.59 14.61
C VAL A 490 -11.10 21.95 14.96
N ILE A 491 -11.28 23.13 15.57
CA ILE A 491 -12.58 23.72 15.89
C ILE A 491 -12.97 24.69 14.77
N ASP A 492 -14.07 24.44 14.07
CA ASP A 492 -14.59 25.40 13.10
C ASP A 492 -16.13 25.45 13.11
N GLY A 493 -16.68 26.67 13.11
CA GLY A 493 -18.12 26.91 13.08
C GLY A 493 -18.92 26.16 14.17
N GLY A 494 -18.34 25.98 15.36
CA GLY A 494 -18.99 25.24 16.46
C GLY A 494 -18.83 23.72 16.42
N ARG A 495 -18.09 23.18 15.45
CA ARG A 495 -17.93 21.74 15.21
C ARG A 495 -16.46 21.32 15.34
N LEU A 496 -16.27 20.03 15.57
CA LEU A 496 -14.97 19.40 15.67
C LEU A 496 -14.67 18.65 14.37
N PHE A 497 -13.49 18.92 13.80
CA PHE A 497 -13.00 18.28 12.58
C PHE A 497 -11.69 17.56 12.88
N TRP A 498 -11.56 16.34 12.41
CA TRP A 498 -10.27 15.65 12.34
C TRP A 498 -9.62 15.98 11.00
N ILE A 499 -8.37 16.44 11.04
CA ILE A 499 -7.53 16.64 9.87
C ILE A 499 -6.43 15.58 9.90
N GLN A 500 -6.21 14.94 8.75
CA GLN A 500 -5.16 13.95 8.58
C GLN A 500 -4.38 14.32 7.33
N ASP A 501 -3.13 14.70 7.52
CA ASP A 501 -2.24 14.97 6.40
C ASP A 501 -1.88 13.67 5.69
N ALA A 502 -1.79 13.76 4.36
CA ALA A 502 -1.51 12.64 3.48
C ALA A 502 -0.70 13.11 2.29
N TYR A 503 0.05 12.18 1.71
CA TYR A 503 0.97 12.42 0.63
C TYR A 503 0.79 11.35 -0.45
N THR A 504 0.95 11.75 -1.70
CA THR A 504 1.13 10.83 -2.83
C THR A 504 2.60 10.45 -2.93
N THR A 505 2.89 9.15 -3.07
CA THR A 505 4.26 8.63 -3.20
C THR A 505 4.39 7.70 -4.39
N ALA A 506 5.60 7.59 -4.93
CA ALA A 506 5.93 6.62 -5.96
C ALA A 506 7.37 6.11 -5.77
N GLY A 507 7.63 4.87 -6.19
CA GLY A 507 8.94 4.22 -6.07
C GLY A 507 9.71 4.05 -7.39
N ARG A 508 9.24 4.69 -8.47
CA ARG A 508 9.80 4.52 -9.82
C ARG A 508 10.06 5.85 -10.52
N TYR A 509 10.57 6.85 -9.81
CA TYR A 509 11.06 8.08 -10.42
C TYR A 509 12.50 7.83 -10.94
N PRO A 510 12.78 7.92 -12.25
CA PRO A 510 14.12 7.62 -12.77
C PRO A 510 15.20 8.49 -12.15
N TYR A 511 16.33 7.90 -11.75
CA TYR A 511 17.48 8.58 -11.13
C TYR A 511 17.28 9.22 -9.74
N ALA A 512 16.05 9.34 -9.22
CA ALA A 512 15.83 9.97 -7.92
C ALA A 512 16.21 9.05 -6.76
N GLU A 513 16.95 9.57 -5.78
CA GLU A 513 17.38 8.84 -4.59
C GLU A 513 16.17 8.32 -3.78
N PRO A 514 16.12 7.02 -3.41
CA PRO A 514 15.04 6.48 -2.62
C PRO A 514 15.16 6.82 -1.13
N PHE A 515 14.11 7.40 -0.56
CA PHE A 515 14.00 7.61 0.89
C PHE A 515 13.58 6.31 1.59
N GLY A 516 14.39 5.85 2.55
CA GLY A 516 14.10 4.65 3.35
C GLY A 516 13.91 3.35 2.56
N ARG A 517 14.32 3.32 1.27
CA ARG A 517 14.00 2.27 0.28
C ARG A 517 12.50 2.03 0.06
N GLN A 518 11.65 2.99 0.42
CA GLN A 518 10.18 2.86 0.30
C GLN A 518 9.64 3.59 -0.93
N PHE A 519 10.08 4.82 -1.15
CA PHE A 519 9.66 5.66 -2.27
C PHE A 519 10.82 6.54 -2.72
N ASN A 520 10.74 7.06 -3.94
CA ASN A 520 11.71 8.03 -4.46
C ASN A 520 11.04 9.24 -5.13
N TYR A 521 9.80 9.49 -4.75
CA TYR A 521 8.96 10.62 -5.14
C TYR A 521 7.88 10.83 -4.07
N ILE A 522 7.61 12.07 -3.71
CA ILE A 522 6.56 12.45 -2.77
C ILE A 522 5.97 13.83 -3.10
N ARG A 523 4.64 13.97 -2.99
CA ARG A 523 3.93 15.26 -3.02
C ARG A 523 2.80 15.25 -2.01
N ASN A 524 2.59 16.37 -1.32
CA ASN A 524 1.36 16.60 -0.55
C ASN A 524 0.19 16.78 -1.53
#